data_AF-A0A1W9VJ37-F1
#
_entry.id   AF-A0A1W9VJ37-F1
#
_cell.length_a   1.000
_cell.length_b   1.000
_cell.length_c   1.000
_cell.angle_alpha   90.00
_cell.angle_beta   90.00
_cell.angle_gamma   90.00
#
_symmetry.space_group_name_H-M   'P 1'
#
loop_
_entity.id
_entity.type
_entity.pdbx_description
1 polymer ?
#
loop_
_entity_poly.entity_id
_entity_poly.type
_entity_poly.pdbx_seq_one_letter_code
_entity_poly.pdbx_strand_id
1 'polypeptide(L)'
;MLEKITQQISESVQELDFDQSVVNIGSNLDNDIVITGDNVLPFHAMVILQEKKFQLVSLTPDAEIWLNGSLLEDSSVSLTENHLLEIGEHTLFFQQFASSTGMHVIVSQIGADVTSLTSRFAMGEGEKAILVNILSQQADVNVEQRAVFELEVVNAGPIVASFFVSIKGVPQDWVKIKPDVFNLNEGQRAMVSVSITPPRIFTSTAGIYDVNIIVSSPNYPGYRVETPSEMIVQPYYEFALGNLSPKRQRISWRKRTGVSNLPITNRGNNTTDFSVTSVDDENGCSFDFRVSDEVQLNRQATLSIPAGETLDLPIEITPLKHPMFALRSKRYHYTTTVTIPQQVTSPQIISASVVSRPLFGWWSIMLGVLAVLVGLFILLQPRIFSFQVATGKDVIELGDNKIGMVGFAFRDSAWN
;
A
#
# COMPACT_ATOMS: atom_id res chain seq x y z
N MET A 1 40.24 14.29 53.23
CA MET A 1 40.69 15.69 53.03
C MET A 1 41.14 15.85 51.58
N LEU A 2 40.23 15.56 50.64
CA LEU A 2 40.48 15.55 49.18
C LEU A 2 39.31 16.31 48.52
N GLU A 3 39.00 17.47 49.11
CA GLU A 3 37.89 18.36 48.79
C GLU A 3 38.42 19.72 48.29
N LYS A 4 39.60 19.69 47.68
CA LYS A 4 40.25 20.84 47.05
C LYS A 4 40.99 20.31 45.83
N ILE A 5 40.31 20.29 44.69
CA ILE A 5 40.80 20.44 43.31
C ILE A 5 39.56 20.22 42.43
N THR A 6 38.68 21.22 42.36
CA THR A 6 37.80 21.58 41.21
C THR A 6 37.07 22.87 41.63
N GLN A 7 37.84 23.92 41.96
CA GLN A 7 37.29 25.24 42.22
C GLN A 7 38.36 26.28 41.88
N GLN A 8 38.55 26.45 40.57
CA GLN A 8 39.27 27.59 40.01
C GLN A 8 38.75 27.84 38.60
N ILE A 9 37.43 28.06 38.51
CA ILE A 9 36.79 28.67 37.35
C ILE A 9 36.78 30.17 37.68
N SER A 10 37.36 30.96 36.78
CA SER A 10 37.59 32.41 36.85
C SER A 10 36.47 33.17 37.59
N GLU A 11 36.82 34.07 38.51
CA GLU A 11 35.91 34.92 39.32
C GLU A 11 35.02 35.91 38.50
N SER A 12 34.81 35.67 37.20
CA SER A 12 34.23 36.62 36.25
C SER A 12 33.02 36.11 35.45
N VAL A 13 32.58 34.86 35.63
CA VAL A 13 31.40 34.28 34.95
C VAL A 13 30.58 33.41 35.91
N GLN A 14 29.26 33.62 35.96
CA GLN A 14 28.30 32.89 36.78
C GLN A 14 27.16 32.36 35.90
N GLU A 15 26.81 31.08 36.06
CA GLU A 15 25.69 30.43 35.37
C GLU A 15 24.57 30.16 36.38
N LEU A 16 23.33 30.46 35.99
CA LEU A 16 22.14 30.41 36.84
C LEU A 16 20.97 29.78 36.10
N ASP A 17 20.40 28.72 36.68
CA ASP A 17 19.18 28.07 36.18
C ASP A 17 17.98 28.46 37.04
N PHE A 18 16.89 28.84 36.37
CA PHE A 18 15.64 29.22 37.01
C PHE A 18 14.49 28.38 36.44
N ASP A 19 13.72 27.73 37.31
CA ASP A 19 12.48 27.03 36.91
C ASP A 19 11.27 27.98 36.79
N GLN A 20 11.43 29.23 37.25
CA GLN A 20 10.42 30.28 37.24
C GLN A 20 10.47 31.13 35.97
N SER A 21 9.31 31.61 35.54
CA SER A 21 9.16 32.42 34.33
C SER A 21 9.42 33.92 34.54
N VAL A 22 9.83 34.33 35.74
CA VAL A 22 10.14 35.72 36.08
C VAL A 22 11.45 35.74 36.86
N VAL A 23 12.38 36.58 36.46
CA VAL A 23 13.69 36.76 37.10
C VAL A 23 13.97 38.24 37.28
N ASN A 24 14.25 38.65 38.52
CA ASN A 24 14.59 40.03 38.89
C ASN A 24 16.10 40.21 38.99
N ILE A 25 16.59 41.40 38.61
CA ILE A 25 18.00 41.72 38.49
C ILE A 25 18.29 43.03 39.22
N GLY A 26 19.32 43.05 40.07
CA GLY A 26 19.76 44.27 40.75
C GLY A 26 20.79 44.00 41.83
N SER A 27 21.17 45.05 42.57
CA SER A 27 22.19 44.96 43.64
C SER A 27 21.62 44.59 45.01
N ASN A 28 20.30 44.58 45.18
CA ASN A 28 19.67 44.08 46.39
C ASN A 28 19.71 42.54 46.44
N LEU A 29 19.92 41.97 47.62
CA LEU A 29 19.93 40.53 47.88
C LEU A 29 18.58 39.85 47.67
N ASP A 30 17.49 40.63 47.62
CA ASP A 30 16.14 40.12 47.34
C ASP A 30 15.92 39.80 45.84
N ASN A 31 16.87 40.12 44.95
CA ASN A 31 16.78 39.77 43.53
C ASN A 31 17.21 38.32 43.27
N ASP A 32 16.70 37.75 42.18
CA ASP A 32 17.08 36.42 41.71
C ASP A 32 18.50 36.40 41.14
N ILE A 33 18.88 37.47 40.42
CA ILE A 33 20.23 37.72 39.95
C ILE A 33 20.78 38.94 40.69
N VAL A 34 21.71 38.70 41.60
CA VAL A 34 22.36 39.75 42.38
C VAL A 34 23.67 40.16 41.70
N ILE A 35 23.70 41.38 41.15
CA ILE A 35 24.89 41.98 40.54
C ILE A 35 25.25 43.29 41.25
N THR A 36 26.54 43.53 41.47
CA THR A 36 27.04 44.72 42.17
C THR A 36 28.02 45.49 41.29
N GLY A 37 28.03 46.81 41.37
CA GLY A 37 28.91 47.65 40.57
C GLY A 37 28.34 49.05 40.37
N ASP A 38 29.12 49.89 39.70
CA ASP A 38 28.67 51.21 39.30
C ASP A 38 27.50 51.10 38.30
N ASN A 39 26.56 52.04 38.38
CA ASN A 39 25.32 52.08 37.58
C ASN A 39 24.37 50.87 37.74
N VAL A 40 24.55 50.05 38.78
CA VAL A 40 23.59 48.97 39.12
C VAL A 40 22.68 49.41 40.27
N LEU A 41 21.38 49.40 40.02
CA LEU A 41 20.36 49.84 41.00
C LEU A 41 19.89 48.66 41.87
N PRO A 42 19.35 48.92 43.08
CA PRO A 42 18.86 47.87 43.97
C PRO A 42 17.84 46.94 43.32
N PHE A 43 16.95 47.48 42.49
CA PHE A 43 16.00 46.74 41.65
C PHE A 43 16.07 47.37 40.26
N HIS A 44 16.86 46.78 39.36
CA HIS A 44 17.25 47.42 38.11
C HIS A 44 16.33 46.99 36.95
N ALA A 45 16.14 45.68 36.78
CA ALA A 45 15.36 45.13 35.68
C ALA A 45 14.65 43.82 36.07
N MET A 46 13.68 43.43 35.26
CA MET A 46 12.98 42.16 35.34
C MET A 46 12.87 41.53 33.96
N VAL A 47 13.11 40.23 33.86
CA VAL A 47 12.90 39.42 32.65
C VAL A 47 11.76 38.46 32.87
N ILE A 48 10.80 38.47 31.94
CA ILE A 48 9.60 37.65 31.97
C ILE A 48 9.61 36.71 30.74
N LEU A 49 9.48 35.41 30.94
CA LEU A 49 9.27 34.43 29.87
C LEU A 49 7.78 34.14 29.69
N GLN A 50 7.17 34.62 28.60
CA GLN A 50 5.78 34.34 28.24
C GLN A 50 5.69 33.79 26.82
N GLU A 51 5.00 32.65 26.64
CA GLU A 51 4.82 32.03 25.31
C GLU A 51 6.13 31.84 24.51
N LYS A 52 7.23 31.50 25.20
CA LYS A 52 8.59 31.39 24.62
C LYS A 52 9.21 32.70 24.14
N LYS A 53 8.69 33.85 24.57
CA LYS A 53 9.28 35.16 24.33
C LYS A 53 9.74 35.74 25.65
N PHE A 54 10.97 36.23 25.65
CA PHE A 54 11.51 36.99 26.75
C PHE A 54 11.02 38.42 26.63
N GLN A 55 10.55 39.00 27.72
CA GLN A 55 10.21 40.41 27.83
C GLN A 55 11.05 41.01 28.94
N LEU A 56 11.92 41.95 28.58
CA LEU A 56 12.70 42.73 29.51
C LEU A 56 11.90 43.97 29.91
N VAL A 57 11.89 44.27 31.19
CA VAL A 57 11.22 45.42 31.78
C VAL A 57 12.23 46.16 32.65
N SER A 58 12.44 47.45 32.36
CA SER A 58 13.17 48.36 33.22
C SER A 58 12.29 48.74 34.41
N LEU A 59 12.80 48.59 35.64
CA LEU A 59 12.00 48.82 36.85
C LEU A 59 12.00 50.30 37.29
N THR A 60 12.96 51.09 36.80
CA THR A 60 13.09 52.51 37.13
C THR A 60 13.56 53.32 35.91
N PRO A 61 13.12 54.59 35.74
CA PRO A 61 13.57 55.43 34.63
C PRO A 61 15.09 55.64 34.56
N ASP A 62 15.76 55.57 35.72
CA ASP A 62 17.21 55.76 35.84
C ASP A 62 18.00 54.45 35.63
N ALA A 63 17.33 53.34 35.33
CA ALA A 63 18.00 52.06 35.03
C ALA A 63 18.52 52.07 33.59
N GLU A 64 19.80 52.39 33.44
CA GLU A 64 20.51 52.30 32.17
C GLU A 64 20.76 50.84 31.79
N ILE A 65 20.06 50.39 30.76
CA ILE A 65 20.18 49.04 30.22
C ILE A 65 20.60 49.14 28.76
N TRP A 66 21.69 48.48 28.40
CA TRP A 66 22.14 48.43 27.01
C TRP A 66 21.78 47.09 26.40
N LEU A 67 21.25 47.12 25.18
CA LEU A 67 20.91 45.94 24.40
C LEU A 67 21.72 45.95 23.12
N ASN A 68 22.57 44.94 22.95
CA ASN A 68 23.48 44.83 21.80
C ASN A 68 24.24 46.15 21.53
N GLY A 69 24.65 46.86 22.59
CA GLY A 69 25.39 48.12 22.50
C GLY A 69 24.55 49.39 22.25
N SER A 70 23.22 49.31 22.26
CA SER A 70 22.33 50.49 22.21
C SER A 70 21.58 50.66 23.53
N LEU A 71 21.50 51.88 24.05
CA LEU A 71 20.74 52.17 25.27
C LEU A 71 19.24 51.92 25.03
N LEU A 72 18.61 51.20 25.94
CA LEU A 72 17.18 50.94 25.92
C LEU A 72 16.42 52.23 26.29
N GLU A 73 15.72 52.82 25.32
CA GLU A 73 14.90 54.03 25.54
C GLU A 73 13.50 53.72 26.10
N ASP A 74 12.96 52.54 25.78
CA ASP A 74 11.63 52.11 26.21
C ASP A 74 11.68 51.40 27.57
N SER A 75 10.65 51.55 28.39
CA SER A 75 10.56 50.86 29.69
C SER A 75 10.42 49.33 29.56
N SER A 76 10.15 48.80 28.36
CA SER A 76 10.08 47.36 28.11
C SER A 76 10.36 47.01 26.66
N VAL A 77 10.98 45.85 26.42
CA VAL A 77 11.27 45.33 25.08
C VAL A 77 11.19 43.81 25.05
N SER A 78 10.76 43.24 23.92
CA SER A 78 10.83 41.80 23.71
C SER A 78 12.25 41.39 23.30
N LEU A 79 12.87 40.49 24.07
CA LEU A 79 14.15 39.88 23.75
C LEU A 79 13.94 38.62 22.90
N THR A 80 14.91 38.36 22.04
CA THR A 80 15.14 37.05 21.41
C THR A 80 16.36 36.39 22.05
N GLU A 81 16.53 35.07 21.88
CA GLU A 81 17.59 34.25 22.48
C GLU A 81 19.04 34.69 22.14
N ASN A 82 19.23 35.70 21.28
CA ASN A 82 20.54 36.22 20.89
C ASN A 82 20.81 37.65 21.41
N HIS A 83 19.93 38.22 22.23
CA HIS A 83 20.15 39.56 22.77
C HIS A 83 21.12 39.54 23.93
N LEU A 84 22.14 40.38 23.84
CA LEU A 84 23.11 40.63 24.89
C LEU A 84 22.63 41.84 25.70
N LEU A 85 22.42 41.60 27.00
CA LEU A 85 22.00 42.61 27.96
C LEU A 85 23.23 43.12 28.71
N GLU A 86 23.43 44.43 28.79
CA GLU A 86 24.47 45.02 29.63
C GLU A 86 23.84 45.94 30.69
N ILE A 87 24.25 45.72 31.95
CA ILE A 87 23.83 46.48 33.12
C ILE A 87 25.10 46.81 33.91
N GLY A 88 25.48 48.09 33.94
CA GLY A 88 26.75 48.53 34.53
C GLY A 88 27.93 47.79 33.88
N GLU A 89 28.74 47.11 34.69
CA GLU A 89 29.86 46.30 34.22
C GLU A 89 29.50 44.83 33.94
N HIS A 90 28.21 44.47 33.92
CA HIS A 90 27.79 43.07 33.74
C HIS A 90 27.12 42.88 32.40
N THR A 91 27.52 41.83 31.70
CA THR A 91 26.84 41.28 30.55
C THR A 91 26.02 40.07 30.98
N LEU A 92 24.75 40.05 30.61
CA LEU A 92 23.82 38.95 30.87
C LEU A 92 23.30 38.38 29.56
N PHE A 93 23.18 37.06 29.52
CA PHE A 93 22.66 36.33 28.38
C PHE A 93 21.60 35.33 28.81
N PHE A 94 20.43 35.37 28.17
CA PHE A 94 19.25 34.59 28.55
C PHE A 94 18.92 33.55 27.49
N GLN A 95 18.74 32.30 27.92
CA GLN A 95 18.32 31.17 27.09
C GLN A 95 17.14 30.44 27.73
N GLN A 96 16.36 29.72 26.91
CA GLN A 96 15.28 28.88 27.44
C GLN A 96 15.87 27.60 28.06
N PHE A 97 15.46 27.29 29.30
CA PHE A 97 15.95 26.14 30.05
C PHE A 97 14.85 25.09 30.21
N ALA A 98 15.12 23.85 29.75
CA ALA A 98 14.48 22.54 29.99
C ALA A 98 12.93 22.39 29.99
N SER A 99 12.18 23.37 30.49
CA SER A 99 10.72 23.47 30.56
C SER A 99 10.21 24.66 29.74
N SER A 100 8.88 24.75 29.52
CA SER A 100 8.27 25.91 28.85
C SER A 100 8.40 27.22 29.62
N THR A 101 8.84 27.17 30.88
CA THR A 101 8.90 28.30 31.82
C THR A 101 10.29 28.55 32.39
N GLY A 102 11.28 27.69 32.13
CA GLY A 102 12.61 27.80 32.71
C GLY A 102 13.52 28.74 31.91
N MET A 103 14.43 29.41 32.61
CA MET A 103 15.43 30.32 32.05
C MET A 103 16.82 29.92 32.51
N HIS A 104 17.77 29.84 31.57
CA HIS A 104 19.19 29.71 31.84
C HIS A 104 19.82 31.07 31.61
N VAL A 105 20.61 31.56 32.57
CA VAL A 105 21.22 32.89 32.53
C VAL A 105 22.70 32.80 32.80
N ILE A 106 23.48 33.39 31.90
CA ILE A 106 24.92 33.55 32.05
C ILE A 106 25.20 35.01 32.38
N VAL A 107 25.91 35.27 33.46
CA VAL A 107 26.31 36.61 33.92
C VAL A 107 27.83 36.71 33.87
N SER A 108 28.38 37.73 33.24
CA SER A 108 29.83 37.97 33.17
C SER A 108 30.20 39.44 33.37
N GLN A 109 31.35 39.73 33.96
CA GLN A 109 31.83 41.11 34.15
C GLN A 109 32.71 41.60 32.98
N ILE A 110 32.63 42.89 32.64
CA ILE A 110 33.42 43.58 31.60
C ILE A 110 34.91 43.43 31.93
N GLY A 111 35.67 42.87 30.98
CA GLY A 111 37.06 42.44 31.15
C GLY A 111 37.25 40.92 31.00
N ALA A 112 36.17 40.15 31.12
CA ALA A 112 36.07 38.83 30.49
C ALA A 112 35.91 39.03 28.97
N ASP A 113 36.60 38.24 28.15
CA ASP A 113 36.53 38.36 26.69
C ASP A 113 35.12 37.97 26.20
N VAL A 114 34.21 38.95 26.09
CA VAL A 114 32.80 38.76 25.69
C VAL A 114 32.68 38.27 24.24
N THR A 115 33.69 38.57 23.40
CA THR A 115 33.86 37.99 22.06
C THR A 115 34.08 36.47 22.12
N SER A 116 34.72 35.98 23.19
CA SER A 116 34.91 34.55 23.43
C SER A 116 33.64 33.88 23.97
N LEU A 117 32.74 34.60 24.65
CA LEU A 117 31.48 34.03 25.16
C LEU A 117 30.46 33.83 24.04
N THR A 118 30.28 34.82 23.15
CA THR A 118 29.41 34.66 21.97
C THR A 118 29.98 33.68 20.94
N SER A 119 31.32 33.56 20.80
CA SER A 119 31.95 32.55 19.93
C SER A 119 32.10 31.14 20.53
N ARG A 120 31.98 30.98 21.85
CA ARG A 120 31.92 29.64 22.50
C ARG A 120 30.60 28.92 22.28
N PHE A 121 29.51 29.67 22.09
CA PHE A 121 28.17 29.13 21.85
C PHE A 121 27.71 29.31 20.39
N ALA A 122 28.39 30.16 19.60
CA ALA A 122 28.23 30.17 18.15
C ALA A 122 29.02 29.01 17.54
N MET A 123 28.29 28.07 16.96
CA MET A 123 28.86 26.95 16.21
C MET A 123 29.78 27.50 15.11
N GLY A 124 31.03 27.06 15.07
CA GLY A 124 31.98 27.46 14.03
C GLY A 124 31.47 27.05 12.64
N GLU A 125 31.86 27.80 11.61
CA GLU A 125 31.51 27.47 10.22
C GLU A 125 32.04 26.07 9.86
N GLY A 126 31.15 25.07 9.82
CA GLY A 126 31.47 23.66 9.54
C GLY A 126 31.37 22.70 10.74
N GLU A 127 31.13 23.17 11.95
CA GLU A 127 30.85 22.31 13.12
C GLU A 127 29.44 21.70 13.04
N LYS A 128 29.30 20.45 13.49
CA LYS A 128 28.02 19.71 13.47
C LYS A 128 27.44 19.63 14.88
N ALA A 129 26.38 20.39 15.16
CA ALA A 129 25.64 20.33 16.44
C ALA A 129 25.01 18.96 16.72
N ILE A 130 24.68 18.25 15.66
CA ILE A 130 23.94 16.99 15.75
C ILE A 130 24.82 15.91 15.15
N LEU A 131 25.18 14.91 15.95
CA LEU A 131 25.82 13.71 15.46
C LEU A 131 24.81 12.57 15.56
N VAL A 132 24.65 11.83 14.47
CA VAL A 132 23.78 10.66 14.40
C VAL A 132 24.64 9.50 13.91
N ASN A 133 24.64 8.43 14.69
CA ASN A 133 25.24 7.16 14.33
C ASN A 133 24.12 6.14 14.18
N ILE A 134 24.12 5.36 13.11
CA ILE A 134 23.12 4.34 12.85
C ILE A 134 23.79 2.97 12.87
N LEU A 135 23.23 2.05 13.66
CA LEU A 135 23.85 0.74 13.87
C LEU A 135 23.73 -0.17 12.65
N SER A 136 22.61 -0.08 11.92
CA SER A 136 22.42 -0.78 10.65
C SER A 136 21.72 0.13 9.64
N GLN A 137 22.29 0.24 8.45
CA GLN A 137 21.71 1.02 7.34
C GLN A 137 20.90 0.14 6.37
N GLN A 138 20.86 -1.18 6.58
CA GLN A 138 20.15 -2.10 5.72
C GLN A 138 19.25 -3.02 6.55
N ALA A 139 18.03 -3.23 6.07
CA ALA A 139 17.09 -4.17 6.67
C ALA A 139 16.37 -4.96 5.58
N ASP A 140 16.31 -6.28 5.75
CA ASP A 140 15.50 -7.18 4.95
C ASP A 140 14.28 -7.61 5.77
N VAL A 141 13.07 -7.42 5.23
CA VAL A 141 11.83 -7.60 5.97
C VAL A 141 10.75 -8.26 5.12
N ASN A 142 10.09 -9.27 5.69
CA ASN A 142 8.84 -9.78 5.14
C ASN A 142 7.67 -8.91 5.56
N VAL A 143 6.58 -8.92 4.79
CA VAL A 143 5.32 -8.31 5.25
C VAL A 143 4.91 -8.87 6.62
N GLU A 144 4.32 -8.01 7.44
CA GLU A 144 3.95 -8.23 8.86
C GLU A 144 5.13 -8.41 9.83
N GLN A 145 6.37 -8.44 9.34
CA GLN A 145 7.55 -8.40 10.19
C GLN A 145 8.02 -6.96 10.42
N ARG A 146 8.84 -6.78 11.47
CA ARG A 146 9.36 -5.47 11.87
C ARG A 146 10.80 -5.32 11.42
N ALA A 147 11.07 -4.34 10.57
CA ALA A 147 12.40 -3.82 10.35
C ALA A 147 12.71 -2.82 11.48
N VAL A 148 13.89 -2.90 12.08
CA VAL A 148 14.29 -2.02 13.17
C VAL A 148 15.60 -1.34 12.80
N PHE A 149 15.59 -0.01 12.83
CA PHE A 149 16.76 0.85 12.68
C PHE A 149 17.04 1.49 14.03
N GLU A 150 18.23 1.25 14.57
CA GLU A 150 18.67 1.83 15.83
C GLU A 150 19.65 2.95 15.56
N LEU A 151 19.36 4.13 16.13
CA LEU A 151 20.14 5.33 15.98
C LEU A 151 20.63 5.81 17.35
N GLU A 152 21.88 6.19 17.42
CA GLU A 152 22.49 6.93 18.53
C GLU A 152 22.55 8.40 18.10
N VAL A 153 21.77 9.24 18.77
CA VAL A 153 21.77 10.69 18.56
C VAL A 153 22.57 11.34 19.68
N VAL A 154 23.53 12.18 19.33
CA VAL A 154 24.39 12.91 20.26
C VAL A 154 24.24 14.41 20.03
N ASN A 155 24.03 15.15 21.12
CA ASN A 155 24.09 16.61 21.11
C ASN A 155 25.56 17.03 21.19
N ALA A 156 26.15 17.38 20.05
CA ALA A 156 27.52 17.87 19.95
C ALA A 156 27.58 19.41 19.93
N GLY A 157 26.44 20.09 20.07
CA GLY A 157 26.41 21.53 20.22
C GLY A 157 26.61 21.96 21.68
N PRO A 158 26.75 23.28 21.89
CA PRO A 158 27.18 23.85 23.16
C PRO A 158 26.01 24.21 24.10
N ILE A 159 24.77 23.84 23.76
CA ILE A 159 23.57 24.10 24.56
C ILE A 159 22.70 22.84 24.68
N VAL A 160 21.85 22.80 25.71
CA VAL A 160 20.76 21.82 25.82
C VAL A 160 19.78 22.01 24.66
N ALA A 161 19.38 20.91 24.02
CA ALA A 161 18.53 20.96 22.84
C ALA A 161 17.47 19.86 22.80
N SER A 162 16.32 20.17 22.20
CA SER A 162 15.27 19.21 21.87
C SER A 162 15.52 18.62 20.49
N PHE A 163 15.39 17.30 20.35
CA PHE A 163 15.58 16.59 19.10
C PHE A 163 14.27 15.95 18.64
N PHE A 164 14.02 16.04 17.34
CA PHE A 164 12.87 15.44 16.66
C PHE A 164 13.37 14.46 15.61
N VAL A 165 12.82 13.25 15.62
CA VAL A 165 13.14 12.20 14.66
C VAL A 165 11.95 11.98 13.74
N SER A 166 12.20 12.05 12.43
CA SER A 166 11.21 11.80 11.39
C SER A 166 11.79 10.90 10.32
N ILE A 167 10.93 10.31 9.49
CA ILE A 167 11.35 9.41 8.42
C ILE A 167 10.65 9.79 7.11
N LYS A 168 11.36 9.60 5.99
CA LYS A 168 10.85 9.73 4.63
C LYS A 168 11.18 8.49 3.81
N GLY A 169 10.45 8.27 2.73
CA GLY A 169 10.66 7.14 1.80
C GLY A 169 9.74 5.94 2.04
N VAL A 170 9.01 5.92 3.15
CA VAL A 170 8.00 4.88 3.47
C VAL A 170 6.68 5.52 3.93
N PRO A 171 5.53 4.85 3.75
CA PRO A 171 4.26 5.28 4.31
C PRO A 171 4.33 5.45 5.83
N GLN A 172 3.83 6.58 6.34
CA GLN A 172 3.90 6.90 7.78
C GLN A 172 3.15 5.88 8.65
N ASP A 173 2.09 5.27 8.13
CA ASP A 173 1.29 4.28 8.86
C ASP A 173 2.08 3.01 9.22
N TRP A 174 3.20 2.75 8.52
CA TRP A 174 4.05 1.59 8.78
C TRP A 174 5.05 1.86 9.91
N VAL A 175 5.25 3.13 10.27
CA VAL A 175 6.38 3.58 11.07
C VAL A 175 5.96 3.80 12.52
N LYS A 176 6.79 3.33 13.44
CA LYS A 176 6.72 3.67 14.86
C LYS A 176 8.11 4.02 15.37
N ILE A 177 8.27 5.24 15.85
CA ILE A 177 9.53 5.79 16.37
C ILE A 177 9.42 5.89 17.90
N LYS A 178 10.46 5.46 18.62
CA LYS A 178 10.53 5.56 20.08
C LYS A 178 11.95 5.87 20.56
N PRO A 179 12.16 6.96 21.30
CA PRO A 179 11.32 8.17 21.37
C PRO A 179 11.35 8.94 20.03
N ASP A 180 10.26 9.60 19.66
CA ASP A 180 10.18 10.50 18.49
C ASP A 180 10.60 11.94 18.82
N VAL A 181 10.46 12.34 20.08
CA VAL A 181 10.94 13.61 20.65
C VAL A 181 11.63 13.37 21.99
N PHE A 182 12.79 14.00 22.19
CA PHE A 182 13.55 13.90 23.44
C PHE A 182 14.51 15.08 23.61
N ASN A 183 14.93 15.36 24.85
CA ASN A 183 15.89 16.40 25.17
C ASN A 183 17.25 15.80 25.51
N LEU A 184 18.33 16.43 25.07
CA LEU A 184 19.69 16.05 25.39
C LEU A 184 20.48 17.26 25.86
N ASN A 185 21.24 17.07 26.94
CA ASN A 185 22.25 18.04 27.35
C ASN A 185 23.48 17.94 26.43
N GLU A 186 24.38 18.92 26.51
CA GLU A 186 25.65 18.89 25.79
C GLU A 186 26.43 17.59 26.02
N GLY A 187 26.93 17.00 24.94
CA GLY A 187 27.70 15.75 24.96
C GLY A 187 26.89 14.50 25.33
N GLN A 188 25.60 14.63 25.69
CA GLN A 188 24.76 13.48 25.97
C GLN A 188 24.27 12.79 24.70
N ARG A 189 23.90 11.52 24.87
CA ARG A 189 23.44 10.64 23.81
C ARG A 189 22.12 9.95 24.18
N ALA A 190 21.27 9.74 23.20
CA ALA A 190 20.06 8.94 23.31
C ALA A 190 20.01 7.87 22.21
N MET A 191 19.45 6.72 22.58
CA MET A 191 19.12 5.64 21.63
C MET A 191 17.68 5.81 21.15
N VAL A 192 17.50 5.81 19.84
CA VAL A 192 16.21 5.89 19.16
C VAL A 192 16.00 4.63 18.35
N SER A 193 14.84 3.99 18.54
CA SER A 193 14.42 2.83 17.76
C SER A 193 13.34 3.24 16.77
N VAL A 194 13.65 3.13 15.49
CA VAL A 194 12.71 3.34 14.39
C VAL A 194 12.29 1.97 13.88
N SER A 195 11.02 1.61 14.12
CA SER A 195 10.45 0.35 13.66
C SER A 195 9.50 0.56 12.49
N ILE A 196 9.67 -0.22 11.42
CA ILE A 196 8.86 -0.16 10.21
C ILE A 196 8.22 -1.53 10.01
N THR A 197 6.89 -1.57 9.88
CA THR A 197 6.11 -2.82 9.72
C THR A 197 5.24 -2.72 8.47
N PRO A 198 5.69 -3.25 7.31
CA PRO A 198 4.89 -3.29 6.10
C PRO A 198 3.67 -4.22 6.30
N PRO A 199 2.43 -3.77 6.11
CA PRO A 199 1.25 -4.62 6.22
C PRO A 199 1.16 -5.59 5.03
N ARG A 200 0.52 -6.75 5.23
CA ARG A 200 0.26 -7.74 4.17
C ARG A 200 -0.91 -7.32 3.29
N ILE A 201 -0.64 -6.38 2.39
CA ILE A 201 -1.56 -5.87 1.39
C ILE A 201 -0.81 -5.65 0.07
N PHE A 202 -1.53 -5.74 -1.05
CA PHE A 202 -0.92 -5.66 -2.38
C PHE A 202 -0.26 -4.31 -2.67
N THR A 203 -0.65 -3.25 -1.95
CA THR A 203 -0.03 -1.91 -2.05
C THR A 203 1.33 -1.81 -1.35
N SER A 204 1.69 -2.79 -0.51
CA SER A 204 3.01 -2.88 0.12
C SER A 204 4.01 -3.49 -0.86
N THR A 205 4.22 -2.84 -1.99
CA THR A 205 4.98 -3.36 -3.14
C THR A 205 6.33 -3.93 -2.71
N ALA A 206 6.68 -5.12 -3.20
CA ALA A 206 7.98 -5.72 -2.96
C ALA A 206 9.08 -4.95 -3.67
N GLY A 207 10.25 -4.84 -3.06
CA GLY A 207 11.39 -4.14 -3.64
C GLY A 207 12.17 -3.32 -2.63
N ILE A 208 13.03 -2.46 -3.16
CA ILE A 208 13.94 -1.61 -2.40
C ILE A 208 13.22 -0.29 -2.08
N TYR A 209 13.24 0.11 -0.81
CA TYR A 209 12.77 1.38 -0.31
C TYR A 209 13.95 2.17 0.23
N ASP A 210 14.19 3.33 -0.37
CA ASP A 210 15.17 4.31 0.12
C ASP A 210 14.57 5.07 1.29
N VAL A 211 14.94 4.66 2.50
CA VAL A 211 14.49 5.24 3.75
C VAL A 211 15.45 6.34 4.15
N ASN A 212 14.95 7.54 4.44
CA ASN A 212 15.76 8.64 4.96
C ASN A 212 15.30 9.01 6.36
N ILE A 213 16.12 8.70 7.36
CA ILE A 213 15.85 9.02 8.75
C ILE A 213 16.46 10.39 9.02
N ILE A 214 15.60 11.31 9.46
CA ILE A 214 15.92 12.70 9.68
C ILE A 214 15.92 13.00 11.17
N VAL A 215 17.01 13.59 11.64
CA VAL A 215 17.09 14.18 12.97
C VAL A 215 17.26 15.68 12.84
N SER A 216 16.38 16.43 13.50
CA SER A 216 16.41 17.90 13.50
C SER A 216 16.16 18.44 14.89
N SER A 217 16.70 19.63 15.18
CA SER A 217 16.44 20.35 16.41
C SER A 217 16.01 21.79 16.11
N PRO A 218 14.95 22.31 16.75
CA PRO A 218 14.59 23.72 16.64
C PRO A 218 15.63 24.64 17.31
N ASN A 219 16.39 24.13 18.28
CA ASN A 219 17.46 24.85 18.97
C ASN A 219 18.70 25.05 18.08
N TYR A 220 18.83 24.27 17.01
CA TYR A 220 19.88 24.42 16.00
C TYR A 220 19.28 24.66 14.61
N PRO A 221 18.74 25.86 14.33
CA PRO A 221 18.13 26.17 13.05
C PRO A 221 19.11 25.94 11.88
N GLY A 222 18.66 25.24 10.85
CA GLY A 222 19.49 24.90 9.68
C GLY A 222 20.33 23.63 9.85
N TYR A 223 20.46 23.08 11.06
CA TYR A 223 21.14 21.81 11.28
C TYR A 223 20.15 20.65 11.25
N ARG A 224 20.28 19.84 10.20
CA ARG A 224 19.52 18.62 10.00
C ARG A 224 20.48 17.52 9.57
N VAL A 225 20.40 16.38 10.22
CA VAL A 225 21.14 15.18 9.81
C VAL A 225 20.18 14.24 9.12
N GLU A 226 20.54 13.86 7.92
CA GLU A 226 19.83 12.88 7.10
C GLU A 226 20.68 11.61 7.05
N THR A 227 20.08 10.50 7.46
CA THR A 227 20.72 9.19 7.48
C THR A 227 20.01 8.32 6.45
N PRO A 228 20.57 8.18 5.23
CA PRO A 228 20.03 7.27 4.23
C PRO A 228 20.18 5.83 4.71
N SER A 229 19.15 5.04 4.47
CA SER A 229 19.05 3.63 4.84
C SER A 229 18.22 2.90 3.79
N GLU A 230 18.48 1.62 3.64
CA GLU A 230 17.84 0.77 2.65
C GLU A 230 16.96 -0.26 3.36
N MET A 231 15.71 -0.36 2.93
CA MET A 231 14.80 -1.41 3.40
C MET A 231 14.35 -2.24 2.19
N ILE A 232 14.61 -3.54 2.25
CA ILE A 232 14.18 -4.49 1.23
C ILE A 232 12.92 -5.19 1.74
N VAL A 233 11.80 -4.96 1.04
CA VAL A 233 10.53 -5.65 1.32
C VAL A 233 10.45 -6.88 0.44
N GLN A 234 10.42 -8.06 1.07
CA GLN A 234 10.34 -9.33 0.34
C GLN A 234 8.98 -9.51 -0.35
N PRO A 235 8.97 -10.17 -1.52
CA PRO A 235 7.72 -10.50 -2.20
C PRO A 235 6.96 -11.56 -1.41
N TYR A 236 5.67 -11.31 -1.23
CA TYR A 236 4.71 -12.33 -0.83
C TYR A 236 3.78 -12.63 -2.00
N TYR A 237 3.49 -13.90 -2.15
CA TYR A 237 2.67 -14.42 -3.24
C TYR A 237 1.34 -14.89 -2.67
N GLU A 238 0.27 -14.32 -3.22
CA GLU A 238 -1.09 -14.72 -2.89
C GLU A 238 -1.96 -14.49 -4.10
N PHE A 239 -2.87 -15.40 -4.41
CA PHE A 239 -3.75 -15.25 -5.57
C PHE A 239 -5.09 -15.94 -5.33
N ALA A 240 -6.09 -15.48 -6.06
CA ALA A 240 -7.42 -16.03 -6.04
C ALA A 240 -7.89 -16.34 -7.47
N LEU A 241 -8.42 -17.54 -7.66
CA LEU A 241 -9.16 -17.89 -8.87
C LEU A 241 -10.64 -17.53 -8.68
N GLY A 242 -11.20 -16.78 -9.61
CA GLY A 242 -12.66 -16.64 -9.69
C GLY A 242 -13.30 -17.85 -10.38
N ASN A 243 -14.62 -17.77 -10.58
CA ASN A 243 -15.36 -18.85 -11.21
C ASN A 243 -15.17 -18.86 -12.73
N LEU A 244 -14.95 -20.05 -13.31
CA LEU A 244 -15.03 -20.23 -14.76
C LEU A 244 -16.40 -19.80 -15.28
N SER A 245 -16.40 -18.86 -16.23
CA SER A 245 -17.61 -18.37 -16.87
C SER A 245 -17.54 -18.59 -18.38
N PRO A 246 -18.36 -19.50 -18.96
CA PRO A 246 -19.31 -20.39 -18.31
C PRO A 246 -18.68 -21.71 -17.79
N LYS A 247 -19.03 -22.12 -16.57
CA LYS A 247 -18.60 -23.41 -15.97
C LYS A 247 -19.08 -24.66 -16.72
N ARG A 248 -20.19 -24.54 -17.44
CA ARG A 248 -20.73 -25.60 -18.31
C ARG A 248 -21.03 -25.04 -19.68
N GLN A 249 -20.37 -25.57 -20.69
CA GLN A 249 -20.59 -25.14 -22.07
C GLN A 249 -21.09 -26.26 -22.96
N ARG A 250 -21.88 -25.88 -23.97
CA ARG A 250 -22.32 -26.77 -25.05
C ARG A 250 -21.66 -26.31 -26.34
N ILE A 251 -20.90 -27.20 -26.96
CA ILE A 251 -20.23 -27.00 -28.24
C ILE A 251 -21.05 -27.77 -29.28
N SER A 252 -21.54 -27.05 -30.29
CA SER A 252 -22.35 -27.63 -31.37
C SER A 252 -21.46 -28.06 -32.52
N TRP A 253 -21.94 -28.94 -33.39
CA TRP A 253 -21.17 -29.30 -34.59
C TRP A 253 -20.83 -28.10 -35.49
N ARG A 254 -21.70 -27.07 -35.56
CA ARG A 254 -21.46 -25.85 -36.34
C ARG A 254 -20.44 -24.90 -35.71
N LYS A 255 -20.38 -24.84 -34.37
CA LYS A 255 -19.43 -24.02 -33.60
C LYS A 255 -18.47 -24.95 -32.88
N ARG A 256 -17.32 -25.21 -33.50
CA ARG A 256 -16.34 -26.24 -33.07
C ARG A 256 -15.59 -25.91 -31.79
N THR A 257 -15.58 -24.64 -31.39
CA THR A 257 -14.81 -24.15 -30.24
C THR A 257 -15.71 -23.48 -29.21
N GLY A 258 -15.50 -23.83 -27.94
CA GLY A 258 -16.05 -23.15 -26.79
C GLY A 258 -15.04 -22.18 -26.19
N VAL A 259 -15.51 -21.18 -25.45
CA VAL A 259 -14.65 -20.19 -24.77
C VAL A 259 -15.16 -20.07 -23.36
N SER A 260 -14.27 -20.25 -22.39
CA SER A 260 -14.54 -20.04 -20.97
C SER A 260 -13.49 -19.10 -20.39
N ASN A 261 -13.94 -18.06 -19.69
CA ASN A 261 -13.05 -17.09 -19.07
C ASN A 261 -12.71 -17.55 -17.65
N LEU A 262 -11.42 -17.53 -17.32
CA LEU A 262 -10.88 -17.79 -15.99
C LEU A 262 -10.31 -16.47 -15.42
N PRO A 263 -11.03 -15.78 -14.52
CA PRO A 263 -10.49 -14.67 -13.74
C PRO A 263 -9.38 -15.15 -12.80
N ILE A 264 -8.18 -14.57 -12.94
CA ILE A 264 -7.03 -14.78 -12.06
C ILE A 264 -6.70 -13.44 -11.41
N THR A 265 -6.86 -13.35 -10.10
CA THR A 265 -6.53 -12.13 -9.33
C THR A 265 -5.22 -12.32 -8.58
N ASN A 266 -4.22 -11.47 -8.85
CA ASN A 266 -3.00 -11.41 -8.07
C ASN A 266 -3.24 -10.57 -6.81
N ARG A 267 -3.13 -11.19 -5.62
CA ARG A 267 -3.25 -10.55 -4.30
C ARG A 267 -1.90 -10.37 -3.61
N GLY A 268 -0.81 -10.77 -4.26
CA GLY A 268 0.55 -10.52 -3.83
C GLY A 268 0.91 -9.04 -3.92
N ASN A 269 2.11 -8.70 -3.46
CA ASN A 269 2.70 -7.38 -3.58
C ASN A 269 3.76 -7.28 -4.70
N ASN A 270 3.86 -8.30 -5.54
CA ASN A 270 4.79 -8.33 -6.67
C ASN A 270 4.11 -8.80 -7.96
N THR A 271 4.61 -8.32 -9.10
CA THR A 271 4.25 -8.87 -10.40
C THR A 271 4.67 -10.33 -10.46
N THR A 272 3.71 -11.20 -10.73
CA THR A 272 3.90 -12.65 -10.62
C THR A 272 3.56 -13.33 -11.94
N ASP A 273 4.40 -14.29 -12.31
CA ASP A 273 4.18 -15.14 -13.49
C ASP A 273 3.38 -16.38 -13.09
N PHE A 274 2.15 -16.48 -13.60
CA PHE A 274 1.25 -17.60 -13.38
C PHE A 274 1.37 -18.61 -14.52
N SER A 275 1.61 -19.88 -14.19
CA SER A 275 1.54 -20.99 -15.13
C SER A 275 0.17 -21.65 -15.04
N VAL A 276 -0.56 -21.64 -16.15
CA VAL A 276 -1.90 -22.21 -16.27
C VAL A 276 -1.86 -23.42 -17.20
N THR A 277 -2.38 -24.55 -16.74
CA THR A 277 -2.46 -25.80 -17.52
C THR A 277 -3.86 -26.36 -17.44
N SER A 278 -4.42 -26.79 -18.58
CA SER A 278 -5.74 -27.46 -18.62
C SER A 278 -5.62 -28.87 -19.15
N VAL A 279 -6.23 -29.82 -18.44
CA VAL A 279 -6.23 -31.25 -18.77
C VAL A 279 -7.64 -31.82 -18.62
N ASP A 280 -8.05 -32.70 -19.52
CA ASP A 280 -9.26 -33.50 -19.38
C ASP A 280 -8.92 -34.98 -19.11
N ASP A 281 -9.86 -35.70 -18.52
CA ASP A 281 -9.62 -37.08 -18.07
C ASP A 281 -9.37 -38.06 -19.24
N GLU A 282 -9.89 -37.74 -20.43
CA GLU A 282 -9.91 -38.63 -21.60
C GLU A 282 -8.99 -38.19 -22.76
N ASN A 283 -8.19 -37.12 -22.59
CA ASN A 283 -7.46 -36.45 -23.68
C ASN A 283 -8.34 -36.18 -24.91
N GLY A 284 -9.59 -35.79 -24.67
CA GLY A 284 -10.66 -35.69 -25.66
C GLY A 284 -10.87 -34.28 -26.20
N CYS A 285 -10.29 -33.27 -25.55
CA CYS A 285 -10.33 -31.86 -25.95
C CYS A 285 -8.91 -31.26 -26.06
N SER A 286 -8.73 -30.34 -27.02
CA SER A 286 -7.62 -29.38 -27.03
C SER A 286 -8.01 -28.15 -26.22
N PHE A 287 -7.03 -27.60 -25.52
CA PHE A 287 -7.16 -26.38 -24.74
C PHE A 287 -6.14 -25.37 -25.24
N ASP A 288 -6.62 -24.24 -25.74
CA ASP A 288 -5.78 -23.15 -26.22
C ASP A 288 -6.08 -21.89 -25.39
N PHE A 289 -5.04 -21.22 -24.93
CA PHE A 289 -5.13 -20.03 -24.09
C PHE A 289 -4.80 -18.81 -24.93
N ARG A 290 -5.68 -17.81 -24.94
CA ARG A 290 -5.43 -16.56 -25.65
C ARG A 290 -4.94 -15.52 -24.63
N VAL A 291 -3.63 -15.27 -24.64
CA VAL A 291 -2.95 -14.36 -23.71
C VAL A 291 -3.06 -12.91 -24.18
N SER A 292 -2.92 -12.71 -25.50
CA SER A 292 -3.11 -11.45 -26.21
C SER A 292 -3.76 -11.75 -27.56
N ASP A 293 -4.22 -10.73 -28.29
CA ASP A 293 -4.87 -10.92 -29.60
C ASP A 293 -3.97 -11.64 -30.64
N GLU A 294 -2.65 -11.61 -30.45
CA GLU A 294 -1.66 -12.25 -31.33
C GLU A 294 -1.03 -13.52 -30.75
N VAL A 295 -1.24 -13.81 -29.45
CA VAL A 295 -0.53 -14.89 -28.74
C VAL A 295 -1.53 -15.94 -28.24
N GLN A 296 -1.52 -17.08 -28.93
CA GLN A 296 -2.29 -18.27 -28.57
C GLN A 296 -1.32 -19.40 -28.17
N LEU A 297 -1.44 -19.88 -26.94
CA LEU A 297 -0.59 -20.94 -26.38
C LEU A 297 -1.39 -22.23 -26.19
N ASN A 298 -0.81 -23.36 -26.60
CA ASN A 298 -1.46 -24.67 -26.53
C ASN A 298 -1.14 -25.37 -25.21
N ARG A 299 -2.17 -25.88 -24.53
CA ARG A 299 -2.13 -26.70 -23.29
C ARG A 299 -1.53 -26.07 -22.04
N GLN A 300 -0.63 -25.11 -22.18
CA GLN A 300 -0.04 -24.35 -21.08
C GLN A 300 0.14 -22.88 -21.47
N ALA A 301 -0.10 -21.97 -20.54
CA ALA A 301 0.16 -20.54 -20.70
C ALA A 301 0.91 -19.98 -19.49
N THR A 302 1.82 -19.04 -19.74
CA THR A 302 2.49 -18.24 -18.70
C THR A 302 1.97 -16.81 -18.81
N LEU A 303 1.45 -16.27 -17.71
CA LEU A 303 0.78 -14.97 -17.64
C LEU A 303 1.45 -14.12 -16.58
N SER A 304 1.94 -12.94 -16.96
CA SER A 304 2.48 -11.99 -15.99
C SER A 304 1.36 -11.05 -15.55
N ILE A 305 0.98 -11.09 -14.27
CA ILE A 305 -0.09 -10.27 -13.72
C ILE A 305 0.48 -9.36 -12.63
N PRO A 306 0.36 -8.02 -12.76
CA PRO A 306 0.75 -7.06 -11.73
C PRO A 306 0.03 -7.28 -10.39
N ALA A 307 0.65 -6.82 -9.31
CA ALA A 307 0.07 -6.89 -7.97
C ALA A 307 -1.27 -6.14 -7.90
N GLY A 308 -2.32 -6.80 -7.37
CA GLY A 308 -3.67 -6.23 -7.23
C GLY A 308 -4.54 -6.30 -8.49
N GLU A 309 -4.01 -6.73 -9.64
CA GLU A 309 -4.77 -6.80 -10.89
C GLU A 309 -5.49 -8.15 -11.06
N THR A 310 -6.57 -8.13 -11.84
CA THR A 310 -7.30 -9.33 -12.26
C THR A 310 -7.24 -9.46 -13.77
N LEU A 311 -6.72 -10.60 -14.25
CA LEU A 311 -6.72 -10.96 -15.66
C LEU A 311 -7.78 -12.01 -15.93
N ASP A 312 -8.71 -11.69 -16.84
CA ASP A 312 -9.68 -12.65 -17.35
C ASP A 312 -9.05 -13.44 -18.50
N LEU A 313 -8.59 -14.67 -18.22
CA LEU A 313 -7.96 -15.53 -19.22
C LEU A 313 -9.02 -16.29 -20.05
N PRO A 314 -9.18 -16.00 -21.35
CA PRO A 314 -10.01 -16.81 -22.24
C PRO A 314 -9.35 -18.16 -22.56
N ILE A 315 -10.05 -19.24 -22.19
CA ILE A 315 -9.67 -20.63 -22.49
C ILE A 315 -10.56 -21.13 -23.62
N GLU A 316 -9.96 -21.36 -24.78
CA GLU A 316 -10.60 -21.99 -25.93
C GLU A 316 -10.56 -23.51 -25.80
N ILE A 317 -11.72 -24.13 -25.91
CA ILE A 317 -11.90 -25.56 -25.71
C ILE A 317 -12.42 -26.16 -27.00
N THR A 318 -11.63 -27.07 -27.60
CA THR A 318 -11.94 -27.69 -28.89
C THR A 318 -11.98 -29.22 -28.73
N PRO A 319 -13.17 -29.86 -28.71
CA PRO A 319 -13.26 -31.32 -28.68
C PRO A 319 -12.59 -31.96 -29.90
N LEU A 320 -11.73 -32.95 -29.71
CA LEU A 320 -11.02 -33.61 -30.82
C LEU A 320 -11.95 -34.50 -31.67
N LYS A 321 -13.03 -35.03 -31.06
CA LYS A 321 -14.03 -35.87 -31.73
C LYS A 321 -15.36 -35.12 -31.90
N HIS A 322 -15.76 -34.94 -33.16
CA HIS A 322 -17.01 -34.30 -33.55
C HIS A 322 -17.83 -35.19 -34.51
N PRO A 323 -18.52 -36.22 -33.99
CA PRO A 323 -19.29 -37.12 -34.83
C PRO A 323 -20.44 -36.37 -35.52
N MET A 324 -20.60 -36.59 -36.83
CA MET A 324 -21.76 -36.07 -37.57
C MET A 324 -23.07 -36.74 -37.11
N PHE A 325 -23.00 -38.02 -36.76
CA PHE A 325 -24.12 -38.82 -36.25
C PHE A 325 -23.72 -39.45 -34.92
N ALA A 326 -24.48 -39.20 -33.86
CA ALA A 326 -24.29 -39.91 -32.59
C ALA A 326 -25.61 -40.03 -31.82
N LEU A 327 -25.78 -41.16 -31.13
CA LEU A 327 -26.96 -41.43 -30.31
C LEU A 327 -27.06 -40.48 -29.11
N ARG A 328 -25.92 -40.02 -28.57
CA ARG A 328 -25.84 -39.19 -27.36
C ARG A 328 -24.74 -38.13 -27.50
N SER A 329 -24.92 -36.99 -26.85
CA SER A 329 -23.87 -35.98 -26.69
C SER A 329 -22.81 -36.47 -25.71
N LYS A 330 -21.53 -36.29 -26.04
CA LYS A 330 -20.43 -36.66 -25.14
C LYS A 330 -20.08 -35.48 -24.23
N ARG A 331 -19.88 -35.75 -22.94
CA ARG A 331 -19.45 -34.76 -21.94
C ARG A 331 -17.99 -35.02 -21.59
N TYR A 332 -17.21 -33.95 -21.57
CA TYR A 332 -15.82 -33.93 -21.14
C TYR A 332 -15.71 -33.13 -19.85
N HIS A 333 -15.06 -33.70 -18.85
CA HIS A 333 -14.70 -33.03 -17.61
C HIS A 333 -13.25 -32.61 -17.71
N TYR A 334 -12.98 -31.34 -17.43
CA TYR A 334 -11.62 -30.82 -17.49
C TYR A 334 -11.30 -30.04 -16.22
N THR A 335 -10.02 -30.03 -15.89
CA THR A 335 -9.45 -29.34 -14.75
C THR A 335 -8.42 -28.35 -15.24
N THR A 336 -8.49 -27.13 -14.72
CA THR A 336 -7.49 -26.11 -14.96
C THR A 336 -6.71 -25.90 -13.67
N THR A 337 -5.41 -26.07 -13.76
CA THR A 337 -4.47 -25.93 -12.66
C THR A 337 -3.67 -24.65 -12.85
N VAL A 338 -3.63 -23.82 -11.82
CA VAL A 338 -2.84 -22.58 -11.80
C VAL A 338 -1.76 -22.69 -10.73
N THR A 339 -0.51 -22.48 -11.13
CA THR A 339 0.66 -22.51 -10.26
C THR A 339 1.52 -21.26 -10.44
N ILE A 340 2.31 -20.96 -9.42
CA ILE A 340 3.35 -19.93 -9.49
C ILE A 340 4.68 -20.69 -9.53
N PRO A 341 5.45 -20.67 -10.64
CA PRO A 341 6.72 -21.39 -10.74
C PRO A 341 7.74 -20.96 -9.68
N GLN A 342 7.67 -19.70 -9.26
CA GLN A 342 8.57 -19.08 -8.28
C GLN A 342 8.31 -19.53 -6.83
N GLN A 343 7.21 -20.26 -6.56
CA GLN A 343 6.83 -20.65 -5.20
C GLN A 343 6.36 -22.11 -5.14
N VAL A 344 6.89 -22.88 -4.18
CA VAL A 344 6.47 -24.25 -3.89
C VAL A 344 5.17 -24.26 -3.06
N THR A 345 4.12 -23.65 -3.61
CA THR A 345 2.78 -23.63 -2.98
C THR A 345 1.88 -24.67 -3.65
N SER A 346 0.89 -25.16 -2.90
CA SER A 346 -0.14 -26.05 -3.41
C SER A 346 -0.86 -25.43 -4.62
N PRO A 347 -0.95 -26.14 -5.75
CA PRO A 347 -1.67 -25.64 -6.92
C PRO A 347 -3.13 -25.33 -6.58
N GLN A 348 -3.67 -24.24 -7.14
CA GLN A 348 -5.11 -24.01 -7.13
C GLN A 348 -5.72 -24.65 -8.38
N ILE A 349 -6.77 -25.44 -8.17
CA ILE A 349 -7.40 -26.25 -9.23
C ILE A 349 -8.88 -25.89 -9.32
N ILE A 350 -9.37 -25.70 -10.55
CA ILE A 350 -10.78 -25.48 -10.83
C ILE A 350 -11.29 -26.46 -11.88
N SER A 351 -12.48 -27.02 -11.67
CA SER A 351 -13.07 -28.03 -12.57
C SER A 351 -14.30 -27.49 -13.31
N ALA A 352 -14.40 -27.84 -14.58
CA ALA A 352 -15.53 -27.49 -15.44
C ALA A 352 -15.87 -28.62 -16.43
N SER A 353 -16.92 -28.40 -17.24
CA SER A 353 -17.38 -29.43 -18.17
C SER A 353 -17.87 -28.87 -19.49
N VAL A 354 -17.56 -29.58 -20.57
CA VAL A 354 -17.99 -29.25 -21.93
C VAL A 354 -18.78 -30.41 -22.51
N VAL A 355 -19.88 -30.09 -23.20
CA VAL A 355 -20.70 -31.09 -23.89
C VAL A 355 -20.58 -30.88 -25.40
N SER A 356 -20.05 -31.88 -26.11
CA SER A 356 -19.98 -31.91 -27.58
C SER A 356 -21.27 -32.53 -28.15
N ARG A 357 -21.98 -31.78 -29.00
CA ARG A 357 -23.22 -32.22 -29.66
C ARG A 357 -22.98 -32.65 -31.11
N PRO A 358 -23.53 -33.80 -31.54
CA PRO A 358 -23.48 -34.21 -32.94
C PRO A 358 -24.36 -33.30 -33.82
N LEU A 359 -24.13 -33.33 -35.15
CA LEU A 359 -24.94 -32.59 -36.12
C LEU A 359 -26.36 -33.15 -36.20
N PHE A 360 -26.46 -34.48 -36.29
CA PHE A 360 -27.69 -35.22 -36.39
C PHE A 360 -27.87 -36.09 -35.15
N GLY A 361 -28.88 -35.76 -34.36
CA GLY A 361 -29.31 -36.57 -33.21
C GLY A 361 -30.10 -37.81 -33.65
N TRP A 362 -30.51 -38.63 -32.67
CA TRP A 362 -31.28 -39.84 -32.91
C TRP A 362 -32.53 -39.61 -33.78
N TRP A 363 -33.28 -38.52 -33.54
CA TRP A 363 -34.51 -38.20 -34.29
C TRP A 363 -34.26 -37.96 -35.78
N SER A 364 -33.18 -37.28 -36.13
CA SER A 364 -32.82 -37.08 -37.54
C SER A 364 -32.37 -38.37 -38.22
N ILE A 365 -31.72 -39.27 -37.49
CA ILE A 365 -31.37 -40.60 -38.02
C ILE A 365 -32.64 -41.40 -38.28
N MET A 366 -33.57 -41.44 -37.31
CA MET A 366 -34.86 -42.13 -37.47
C MET A 366 -35.69 -41.54 -38.62
N LEU A 367 -35.78 -40.21 -38.71
CA LEU A 367 -36.54 -39.54 -39.76
C LEU A 367 -35.90 -39.73 -41.14
N GLY A 368 -34.56 -39.74 -41.23
CA GLY A 368 -33.85 -40.08 -42.46
C GLY A 368 -34.12 -41.52 -42.91
N VAL A 369 -34.06 -42.49 -41.98
CA VAL A 369 -34.38 -43.90 -42.28
C VAL A 369 -35.84 -44.04 -42.72
N LEU A 370 -36.77 -43.40 -42.03
CA LEU A 370 -38.19 -43.41 -42.39
C LEU A 370 -38.42 -42.81 -43.79
N ALA A 371 -37.80 -41.67 -44.10
CA ALA A 371 -37.90 -41.05 -45.42
C ALA A 371 -37.36 -41.95 -46.54
N VAL A 372 -36.25 -42.66 -46.30
CA VAL A 372 -35.71 -43.65 -47.24
C VAL A 372 -36.69 -44.81 -47.44
N LEU A 373 -37.28 -45.35 -46.36
CA LEU A 373 -38.26 -46.44 -46.46
C LEU A 373 -39.52 -46.02 -47.22
N VAL A 374 -40.05 -44.82 -46.97
CA VAL A 374 -41.20 -44.27 -47.68
C VAL A 374 -40.86 -44.02 -49.16
N GLY A 375 -39.69 -43.45 -49.44
CA GLY A 375 -39.22 -43.26 -50.81
C GLY A 375 -39.08 -44.58 -51.58
N LEU A 376 -38.50 -45.59 -50.94
CA LEU A 376 -38.36 -46.93 -51.51
C LEU A 376 -39.72 -47.60 -51.76
N PHE A 377 -40.67 -47.44 -50.83
CA PHE A 377 -42.05 -47.91 -51.01
C PHE A 377 -42.73 -47.27 -52.22
N ILE A 378 -42.59 -45.96 -52.41
CA ILE A 378 -43.14 -45.24 -53.57
C ILE A 378 -42.48 -45.73 -54.87
N LEU A 379 -41.16 -45.93 -54.87
CA LEU A 379 -40.38 -46.39 -56.03
C LEU A 379 -40.72 -47.84 -56.43
N LEU A 380 -40.95 -48.70 -55.44
CA LEU A 380 -41.29 -50.12 -55.60
C LEU A 380 -42.81 -50.36 -55.70
N GLN A 381 -43.64 -49.31 -55.81
CA GLN A 381 -45.07 -49.51 -56.02
C GLN A 381 -45.28 -50.40 -57.25
N PRO A 382 -45.89 -51.59 -57.10
CA PRO A 382 -46.14 -52.46 -58.23
C PRO A 382 -47.08 -51.73 -59.17
N ARG A 383 -46.59 -51.35 -60.36
CA ARG A 383 -47.45 -50.88 -61.44
C ARG A 383 -48.22 -52.08 -61.98
N ILE A 384 -49.41 -52.31 -61.44
CA ILE A 384 -50.31 -53.36 -61.94
C ILE A 384 -50.84 -52.88 -63.30
N PHE A 385 -50.23 -53.34 -64.39
CA PHE A 385 -50.60 -52.96 -65.75
C PHE A 385 -51.67 -53.84 -66.40
N SER A 386 -52.08 -54.95 -65.76
CA SER A 386 -53.21 -55.73 -66.25
C SER A 386 -53.88 -56.50 -65.12
N PHE A 387 -55.21 -56.38 -65.06
CA PHE A 387 -56.09 -57.29 -64.35
C PHE A 387 -56.60 -58.28 -65.39
N GLN A 388 -56.13 -59.53 -65.40
CA GLN A 388 -56.85 -60.61 -66.07
C GLN A 388 -57.87 -61.17 -65.09
N VAL A 389 -59.13 -60.77 -65.26
CA VAL A 389 -60.26 -61.44 -64.63
C VAL A 389 -60.32 -62.84 -65.25
N ALA A 390 -60.12 -63.88 -64.45
CA ALA A 390 -60.38 -65.24 -64.88
C ALA A 390 -61.89 -65.37 -65.16
N THR A 391 -62.27 -65.32 -66.44
CA THR A 391 -63.58 -65.71 -66.92
C THR A 391 -63.75 -67.21 -66.69
N GLY A 392 -64.27 -67.54 -65.52
CA GLY A 392 -64.62 -68.89 -65.09
C GLY A 392 -66.06 -68.93 -64.59
N LYS A 393 -66.97 -69.10 -65.56
CA LYS A 393 -68.36 -69.59 -65.47
C LYS A 393 -69.51 -68.62 -65.15
N ASP A 394 -70.39 -68.60 -66.16
CA ASP A 394 -71.82 -68.33 -66.20
C ASP A 394 -72.34 -66.88 -66.17
N VAL A 395 -72.77 -66.52 -67.38
CA VAL A 395 -73.63 -65.43 -67.80
C VAL A 395 -75.03 -65.62 -67.20
N ILE A 396 -75.46 -64.61 -66.42
CA ILE A 396 -76.80 -64.02 -66.34
C ILE A 396 -77.99 -65.00 -66.26
N GLU A 397 -78.62 -65.08 -65.09
CA GLU A 397 -80.07 -65.27 -65.00
C GLU A 397 -80.74 -63.92 -64.72
N LEU A 398 -81.59 -63.51 -65.66
CA LEU A 398 -82.41 -62.31 -65.65
C LEU A 398 -83.80 -62.70 -65.13
N GLY A 399 -84.27 -62.04 -64.08
CA GLY A 399 -85.68 -62.04 -63.66
C GLY A 399 -85.81 -61.69 -62.17
N ASP A 400 -86.73 -60.85 -61.72
CA ASP A 400 -87.64 -59.96 -62.42
C ASP A 400 -88.09 -58.91 -61.37
N ASN A 401 -88.37 -57.71 -61.87
CA ASN A 401 -89.19 -56.62 -61.35
C ASN A 401 -89.47 -56.39 -59.83
N LYS A 402 -89.23 -55.12 -59.49
CA LYS A 402 -90.15 -54.13 -58.88
C LYS A 402 -90.09 -53.83 -57.36
N ILE A 403 -89.82 -52.53 -57.16
CA ILE A 403 -90.35 -51.58 -56.16
C ILE A 403 -89.58 -51.48 -54.83
N GLY A 404 -88.99 -50.31 -54.62
CA GLY A 404 -88.42 -49.87 -53.34
C GLY A 404 -87.86 -48.46 -53.45
N MET A 405 -88.75 -47.47 -53.55
CA MET A 405 -88.46 -46.03 -53.56
C MET A 405 -88.14 -45.56 -52.13
N VAL A 406 -86.90 -45.12 -51.84
CA VAL A 406 -86.48 -44.14 -50.78
C VAL A 406 -85.04 -43.72 -51.16
N GLY A 407 -84.58 -42.47 -51.31
CA GLY A 407 -85.07 -41.16 -50.87
C GLY A 407 -84.04 -40.50 -49.94
N PHE A 408 -83.07 -39.74 -50.50
CA PHE A 408 -82.25 -38.66 -49.88
C PHE A 408 -81.43 -39.00 -48.60
N ALA A 409 -80.36 -38.32 -48.19
CA ALA A 409 -79.81 -37.00 -48.47
C ALA A 409 -78.29 -36.98 -48.18
N PHE A 410 -77.58 -36.11 -48.87
CA PHE A 410 -76.28 -35.58 -48.46
C PHE A 410 -76.42 -34.83 -47.13
N ARG A 411 -75.40 -34.94 -46.26
CA ARG A 411 -75.19 -34.00 -45.17
C ARG A 411 -73.71 -33.71 -45.00
N ASP A 412 -73.33 -32.55 -45.52
CA ASP A 412 -72.20 -31.77 -45.01
C ASP A 412 -72.39 -31.48 -43.53
N SER A 413 -71.29 -31.54 -42.77
CA SER A 413 -71.17 -30.71 -41.57
C SER A 413 -69.69 -30.44 -41.28
N ALA A 414 -69.33 -29.19 -41.52
CA ALA A 414 -68.18 -28.50 -40.97
C ALA A 414 -68.35 -28.20 -39.45
N TRP A 415 -67.25 -27.72 -38.87
CA TRP A 415 -67.03 -27.13 -37.54
C TRP A 415 -66.81 -28.15 -36.41
N ASN A 416 -65.75 -28.08 -35.61
CA ASN A 416 -65.01 -26.93 -35.06
C ASN A 416 -63.48 -27.15 -35.00
#